data_AF-X0SN93-F1
#
_entry.id   AF-X0SN93-F1
#
_cell.length_a   1.000
_cell.length_b   1.000
_cell.length_c   1.000
_cell.angle_alpha   90.00
_cell.angle_beta   90.00
_cell.angle_gamma   90.00
#
_symmetry.space_group_name_H-M   'P 1'
#
loop_
_entity.id
_entity.type
_entity.pdbx_description
1 polymer ?
#
loop_
_entity_poly.entity_id
_entity_poly.type
_entity_poly.pdbx_seq_one_letter_code
_entity_poly.pdbx_strand_id
1 'polypeptide(L)'
;MNITPLITDNITEILVKIIEFTHNRQKILTQNITNLNNPGFVPKELAVNEFSYLLNNALDEHIRNQRLVLCDTENIKFGASGSFEVRPILDEQSKELLEENRDGYLELQINKLLENSLNQRLAAEFLRQKQKSSMN
;
A
#
# COMPACT_ATOMS: atom_id res chain seq x y z
N MET A 1 32.06 -9.46 -7.80
CA MET A 1 30.64 -9.80 -7.99
C MET A 1 29.92 -8.56 -8.47
N ASN A 2 29.15 -8.66 -9.55
CA ASN A 2 28.39 -7.53 -10.09
C ASN A 2 27.06 -7.45 -9.33
N ILE A 3 26.92 -6.48 -8.42
CA ILE A 3 25.79 -6.33 -7.48
C ILE A 3 24.55 -5.65 -8.10
N THR A 4 24.70 -5.10 -9.29
CA THR A 4 23.68 -4.35 -10.04
C THR A 4 22.39 -5.14 -10.36
N PRO A 5 22.45 -6.44 -10.73
CA PRO A 5 21.23 -7.24 -10.97
C PRO A 5 20.43 -7.44 -9.68
N LEU A 6 21.10 -7.75 -8.56
CA LEU A 6 20.46 -8.01 -7.26
C LEU A 6 19.78 -6.76 -6.68
N ILE A 7 20.39 -5.58 -6.85
CA ILE A 7 19.79 -4.30 -6.44
C ILE A 7 18.53 -3.98 -7.28
N THR A 8 18.55 -4.34 -8.56
CA THR A 8 17.42 -4.11 -9.48
C THR A 8 16.22 -4.98 -9.11
N ASP A 9 16.45 -6.23 -8.70
CA ASP A 9 15.39 -7.14 -8.25
C ASP A 9 14.74 -6.66 -6.93
N ASN A 10 15.53 -6.14 -5.99
CA ASN A 10 15.02 -5.68 -4.69
C ASN A 10 14.13 -4.42 -4.80
N ILE A 11 14.49 -3.45 -5.64
CA ILE A 11 13.65 -2.27 -5.88
C ILE A 11 12.38 -2.64 -6.66
N THR A 12 12.49 -3.60 -7.59
CA THR A 12 11.34 -4.13 -8.32
C THR A 12 10.33 -4.76 -7.36
N GLU A 13 10.80 -5.59 -6.43
CA GLU A 13 9.95 -6.21 -5.41
C GLU A 13 9.19 -5.16 -4.58
N ILE A 14 9.87 -4.11 -4.13
CA ILE A 14 9.23 -3.02 -3.35
C ILE A 14 8.15 -2.31 -4.17
N LEU A 15 8.43 -1.98 -5.44
CA LEU A 15 7.46 -1.32 -6.30
C LEU A 15 6.24 -2.21 -6.58
N VAL A 16 6.44 -3.52 -6.74
CA VAL A 16 5.36 -4.50 -6.85
C VAL A 16 4.51 -4.49 -5.58
N LYS A 17 5.10 -4.54 -4.39
CA LYS A 17 4.34 -4.51 -3.13
C LYS A 17 3.55 -3.22 -2.94
N ILE A 18 4.08 -2.06 -3.35
CA ILE A 18 3.33 -0.79 -3.32
C ILE A 18 2.11 -0.87 -4.25
N ILE A 19 2.27 -1.43 -5.46
CA ILE A 19 1.15 -1.60 -6.41
C ILE A 19 0.10 -2.56 -5.85
N GLU A 20 0.50 -3.68 -5.26
CA GLU A 20 -0.41 -4.65 -4.65
C GLU A 20 -1.16 -4.04 -3.45
N PHE A 21 -0.47 -3.31 -2.58
CA PHE A 21 -1.06 -2.63 -1.43
C PHE A 21 -2.09 -1.58 -1.88
N THR A 22 -1.70 -0.70 -2.80
CA THR A 22 -2.57 0.37 -3.30
C THR A 22 -3.78 -0.17 -4.07
N HIS A 23 -3.65 -1.29 -4.78
CA HIS A 23 -4.77 -1.97 -5.42
C HIS A 23 -5.78 -2.52 -4.39
N ASN A 24 -5.29 -3.13 -3.29
CA ASN A 24 -6.17 -3.59 -2.23
C ASN A 24 -6.84 -2.42 -1.48
N ARG A 25 -6.08 -1.35 -1.19
CA ARG A 25 -6.62 -0.14 -0.55
C ARG A 25 -7.71 0.52 -1.40
N GLN A 26 -7.54 0.58 -2.72
CA GLN A 26 -8.54 1.12 -3.64
C GLN A 26 -9.90 0.40 -3.50
N LYS A 27 -9.91 -0.93 -3.34
CA LYS A 27 -11.14 -1.71 -3.14
C LYS A 27 -11.84 -1.31 -1.84
N ILE A 28 -11.08 -1.16 -0.75
CA ILE A 28 -11.62 -0.74 0.55
C ILE A 28 -12.20 0.67 0.49
N LEU A 29 -11.46 1.64 -0.08
CA LEU A 29 -11.94 3.02 -0.20
C LEU A 29 -13.19 3.12 -1.09
N THR A 30 -13.25 2.33 -2.17
CA THR A 30 -14.45 2.24 -3.02
C THR A 30 -15.64 1.65 -2.25
N GLN A 31 -15.41 0.63 -1.42
CA GLN A 31 -16.44 0.08 -0.54
C GLN A 31 -16.92 1.11 0.49
N ASN A 32 -16.01 1.90 1.08
CA ASN A 32 -16.36 2.95 2.03
C ASN A 32 -17.28 4.01 1.43
N ILE A 33 -17.05 4.40 0.17
CA ILE A 33 -17.88 5.38 -0.56
C ILE A 33 -19.24 4.76 -0.94
N THR A 34 -19.24 3.57 -1.51
CA THR A 34 -20.46 2.92 -2.02
C THR A 34 -21.43 2.51 -0.91
N ASN A 35 -20.92 2.18 0.29
CA ASN A 35 -21.73 1.79 1.43
C ASN A 35 -22.07 2.96 2.37
N LEU A 36 -21.80 4.21 2.00
CA LEU A 36 -22.02 5.39 2.85
C LEU A 36 -23.44 5.48 3.44
N ASN A 37 -24.45 5.06 2.67
CA ASN A 37 -25.86 5.09 3.08
C ASN A 37 -26.35 3.79 3.72
N ASN A 38 -25.48 2.77 3.86
CA ASN A 38 -25.88 1.48 4.40
C ASN A 38 -25.90 1.53 5.94
N PRO A 39 -27.06 1.30 6.58
CA PRO A 39 -27.16 1.34 8.03
C PRO A 39 -26.23 0.33 8.69
N GLY A 40 -25.52 0.74 9.73
CA GLY A 40 -24.56 -0.11 10.45
C GLY A 40 -23.27 -0.42 9.68
N PHE A 41 -23.03 0.24 8.53
CA PHE A 41 -21.75 0.16 7.85
C PHE A 41 -20.64 0.76 8.71
N VAL A 42 -19.49 0.09 8.72
CA VAL A 42 -18.31 0.52 9.46
C VAL A 42 -17.15 0.68 8.47
N PRO A 43 -16.62 1.90 8.28
CA PRO A 43 -15.54 2.15 7.35
C PRO A 43 -14.25 1.46 7.80
N LYS A 44 -13.48 1.03 6.81
CA LYS A 44 -12.20 0.34 7.03
C LYS A 44 -11.07 1.04 6.30
N GLU A 45 -9.85 0.75 6.70
CA GLU A 45 -8.64 1.23 6.03
C GLU A 45 -7.58 0.13 6.07
N LEU A 46 -6.56 0.23 5.22
CA LEU A 46 -5.36 -0.58 5.37
C LEU A 46 -4.35 0.13 6.28
N ALA A 47 -3.50 -0.60 6.97
CA ALA A 47 -2.51 0.00 7.86
C ALA A 47 -1.38 0.71 7.08
N VAL A 48 -1.65 1.91 6.54
CA VAL A 48 -0.74 2.67 5.66
C VAL A 48 0.58 3.01 6.36
N ASN A 49 0.51 3.45 7.62
CA ASN A 49 1.70 3.81 8.40
C ASN A 49 2.55 2.57 8.70
N GLU A 50 1.90 1.45 9.04
CA GLU A 50 2.56 0.16 9.26
C GLU A 50 3.25 -0.31 7.98
N PHE A 51 2.56 -0.28 6.84
CA PHE A 51 3.14 -0.63 5.55
C PHE A 51 4.35 0.25 5.19
N SER A 52 4.22 1.56 5.36
CA SER A 52 5.30 2.52 5.07
C SER A 52 6.52 2.27 5.96
N TYR A 53 6.30 1.97 7.23
CA TYR A 53 7.35 1.60 8.18
C TYR A 53 8.07 0.31 7.76
N LEU A 54 7.32 -0.72 7.36
CA LEU A 54 7.89 -1.98 6.88
C LEU A 54 8.75 -1.80 5.62
N LEU A 55 8.29 -1.01 4.65
CA LEU A 55 9.07 -0.72 3.45
C LEU A 55 10.34 0.08 3.76
N ASN A 56 10.24 1.11 4.61
CA ASN A 56 11.40 1.90 5.01
C ASN A 56 12.44 1.04 5.72
N ASN A 57 12.02 0.17 6.64
CA ASN A 57 12.93 -0.75 7.31
C ASN A 57 13.60 -1.73 6.33
N ALA A 58 12.84 -2.25 5.37
CA ALA A 58 13.37 -3.16 4.35
C ALA A 58 14.39 -2.46 3.44
N LEU A 59 14.14 -1.20 3.06
CA LEU A 59 15.06 -0.38 2.28
C LEU A 59 16.32 -0.04 3.07
N ASP A 60 16.17 0.35 4.34
CA ASP A 60 17.26 0.62 5.26
C ASP A 60 18.18 -0.60 5.43
N GLU A 61 17.57 -1.78 5.57
CA GLU A 61 18.29 -3.05 5.62
C GLU A 61 19.02 -3.35 4.31
N HIS A 62 18.37 -3.08 3.18
CA HIS A 62 19.00 -3.23 1.86
C HIS A 62 20.18 -2.29 1.67
N ILE A 63 20.07 -1.02 2.07
CA ILE A 63 21.16 -0.05 1.98
C ILE A 63 22.37 -0.49 2.81
N ARG A 64 22.15 -1.01 4.02
CA ARG A 64 23.23 -1.42 4.92
C ARG A 64 23.83 -2.78 4.58
N ASN A 65 22.99 -3.75 4.21
CA ASN A 65 23.36 -5.17 4.16
C ASN A 65 23.14 -5.82 2.78
N GLN A 66 22.75 -5.04 1.76
CA GLN A 66 22.50 -5.50 0.38
C GLN A 66 21.48 -6.63 0.26
N ARG A 67 20.59 -6.77 1.26
CA ARG A 67 19.51 -7.77 1.28
C ARG A 67 18.18 -7.08 1.55
N LEU A 68 17.13 -7.54 0.88
CA LEU A 68 15.77 -7.09 1.17
C LEU A 68 15.12 -8.05 2.15
N VAL A 69 14.64 -7.52 3.28
CA VAL A 69 13.95 -8.30 4.30
C VAL A 69 12.60 -7.64 4.56
N LEU A 70 11.53 -8.30 4.12
CA LEU A 70 10.16 -7.92 4.40
C LEU A 70 9.67 -8.72 5.61
N CYS A 71 9.18 -8.01 6.62
CA CYS A 71 8.74 -8.61 7.87
C CYS A 71 7.22 -8.62 7.96
N ASP A 72 6.67 -9.76 8.35
CA ASP A 72 5.25 -9.91 8.66
C ASP A 72 4.87 -9.13 9.91
N THR A 73 3.62 -8.68 9.93
CA THR A 73 2.96 -8.09 11.09
C THR A 73 1.59 -8.71 11.28
N GLU A 74 0.78 -8.17 12.19
CA GLU A 74 -0.60 -8.63 12.37
C GLU A 74 -1.46 -8.37 11.12
N ASN A 75 -1.29 -7.21 10.48
CA ASN A 75 -2.16 -6.77 9.38
C ASN A 75 -1.56 -6.96 7.99
N ILE A 76 -0.25 -7.23 7.89
CA ILE A 76 0.47 -7.31 6.62
C ILE A 76 1.31 -8.57 6.62
N LYS A 77 1.11 -9.43 5.62
CA LYS A 77 1.86 -10.68 5.44
C LYS A 77 2.56 -10.70 4.09
N PHE A 78 3.86 -10.90 4.13
CA PHE A 78 4.74 -11.18 2.99
C PHE A 78 5.04 -12.68 3.01
N GLY A 79 4.11 -13.48 2.51
CA GLY A 79 4.20 -14.93 2.60
C GLY A 79 5.18 -15.55 1.60
N ALA A 80 5.30 -16.87 1.65
CA ALA A 80 6.20 -17.62 0.80
C ALA A 80 5.87 -17.41 -0.69
N SER A 81 6.90 -17.50 -1.55
CA SER A 81 6.77 -17.36 -3.00
C SER A 81 6.18 -16.02 -3.48
N GLY A 82 6.36 -14.97 -2.68
CA GLY A 82 5.93 -13.62 -3.04
C GLY A 82 4.46 -13.34 -2.79
N SER A 83 3.74 -14.20 -2.06
CA SER A 83 2.36 -13.91 -1.68
C SER A 83 2.29 -12.66 -0.78
N PHE A 84 1.21 -11.90 -0.94
CA PHE A 84 1.02 -10.67 -0.20
C PHE A 84 -0.43 -10.56 0.25
N GLU A 85 -0.63 -10.48 1.56
CA GLU A 85 -1.94 -10.38 2.16
C GLU A 85 -1.99 -9.16 3.08
N VAL A 86 -3.10 -8.41 2.98
CA VAL A 86 -3.35 -7.23 3.79
C VAL A 86 -4.73 -7.36 4.42
N ARG A 87 -4.78 -7.20 5.75
CA ARG A 87 -6.01 -7.23 6.52
C ARG A 87 -6.50 -5.79 6.74
N PRO A 88 -7.73 -5.45 6.30
CA PRO A 88 -8.32 -4.17 6.64
C PRO A 88 -8.55 -4.05 8.14
N ILE A 89 -8.26 -2.86 8.67
CA ILE A 89 -8.48 -2.47 10.06
C ILE A 89 -9.66 -1.50 10.14
N LEU A 90 -10.20 -1.33 11.34
CA LEU A 90 -11.22 -0.33 11.63
C LEU A 90 -10.62 1.07 11.47
N ASP A 91 -11.31 1.93 10.73
CA ASP A 91 -10.97 3.35 10.60
C ASP A 91 -11.84 4.16 11.56
N GLU A 92 -11.43 4.25 12.83
CA GLU A 92 -12.21 4.94 13.87
C GLU A 92 -12.45 6.40 13.53
N GLN A 93 -11.45 7.10 12.98
CA GLN A 93 -11.59 8.51 12.57
C GLN A 93 -12.66 8.68 11.49
N SER A 94 -12.69 7.80 10.48
CA SER A 94 -13.71 7.86 9.44
C SER A 94 -15.07 7.40 9.94
N LYS A 95 -15.11 6.49 10.92
CA LYS A 95 -16.37 6.05 11.55
C LYS A 95 -17.01 7.19 12.34
N GLU A 96 -16.24 7.85 13.21
CA GLU A 96 -16.68 9.05 13.95
C GLU A 96 -17.16 10.12 12.97
N LEU A 97 -16.37 10.41 11.92
CA LEU A 97 -16.75 11.41 10.92
C LEU A 97 -18.01 11.04 10.13
N LEU A 98 -18.24 9.75 9.85
CA LEU A 98 -19.46 9.30 9.15
C LEU A 98 -20.72 9.54 9.99
N GLU A 99 -20.62 9.41 11.31
CA GLU A 99 -21.72 9.66 12.25
C GLU A 99 -22.01 11.16 12.41
N GLU A 100 -20.98 12.00 12.38
CA GLU A 100 -21.10 13.45 12.59
C GLU A 100 -21.37 14.25 11.31
N ASN A 101 -20.67 13.94 10.21
CA ASN A 101 -20.67 14.72 8.98
C ASN A 101 -20.41 13.85 7.74
N ARG A 102 -21.49 13.42 7.09
CA ARG A 102 -21.43 12.56 5.91
C ARG A 102 -20.72 13.19 4.71
N ASP A 103 -20.90 14.49 4.48
CA ASP A 103 -20.26 15.18 3.36
C ASP A 103 -18.75 15.26 3.60
N GLY A 104 -18.34 15.59 4.82
CA GLY A 104 -16.93 15.57 5.24
C GLY A 104 -16.31 14.18 5.17
N TYR A 105 -17.06 13.14 5.56
CA TYR A 105 -16.63 11.75 5.38
C TYR A 105 -16.42 11.41 3.90
N LEU A 106 -17.37 11.76 3.03
CA LEU A 106 -17.27 11.48 1.59
C LEU A 106 -16.05 12.18 0.99
N GLU A 107 -15.83 13.45 1.32
CA GLU A 107 -14.64 14.21 0.91
C GLU A 107 -13.36 13.54 1.39
N LEU A 108 -13.31 13.10 2.66
CA LEU A 108 -12.17 12.37 3.21
C LEU A 108 -11.88 11.07 2.42
N GLN A 109 -12.90 10.28 2.10
CA GLN A 109 -12.73 9.04 1.35
C GLN A 109 -12.25 9.31 -0.09
N ILE A 110 -12.76 10.37 -0.75
CA ILE A 110 -12.31 10.80 -2.07
C ILE A 110 -10.84 11.23 -2.02
N ASN A 111 -10.44 12.01 -1.02
CA ASN A 111 -9.05 12.44 -0.85
C ASN A 111 -8.10 11.26 -0.64
N LYS A 112 -8.46 10.30 0.21
CA LYS A 112 -7.71 9.03 0.39
C LYS A 112 -7.59 8.26 -0.93
N LEU A 113 -8.65 8.24 -1.74
CA LEU A 113 -8.65 7.54 -3.03
C LEU A 113 -7.73 8.21 -4.05
N LEU A 114 -7.72 9.55 -4.09
CA LEU A 114 -6.82 10.33 -4.95
C LEU A 114 -5.35 10.12 -4.57
N GLU A 115 -5.03 10.20 -3.27
CA GLU A 115 -3.70 9.91 -2.74
C GLU A 115 -3.25 8.49 -3.12
N ASN A 116 -4.11 7.49 -2.90
CA ASN A 116 -3.82 6.10 -3.24
C ASN A 116 -3.56 5.90 -4.75
N SER A 117 -4.37 6.54 -5.60
CA SER A 117 -4.23 6.48 -7.06
C SER A 117 -2.92 7.11 -7.54
N LEU A 118 -2.53 8.25 -6.94
CA LEU A 118 -1.24 8.88 -7.23
C LEU A 118 -0.08 7.96 -6.87
N ASN A 119 -0.10 7.38 -5.66
CA ASN A 119 0.94 6.46 -5.20
C ASN A 119 1.05 5.22 -6.11
N GLN A 120 -0.08 4.64 -6.49
CA GLN A 120 -0.11 3.50 -7.41
C GLN A 120 0.49 3.85 -8.78
N ARG A 121 0.13 5.01 -9.34
CA ARG A 121 0.64 5.47 -10.62
C ARG A 121 2.14 5.70 -10.58
N LEU A 122 2.64 6.37 -9.55
CA LEU A 122 4.08 6.63 -9.39
C LEU A 122 4.86 5.31 -9.30
N ALA A 123 4.39 4.36 -8.49
CA ALA A 123 5.03 3.05 -8.37
C ALA A 123 5.05 2.28 -9.71
N ALA A 124 3.94 2.31 -10.46
CA ALA A 124 3.86 1.67 -11.77
C ALA A 124 4.80 2.30 -12.80
N GLU A 125 4.93 3.63 -12.82
CA GLU A 125 5.87 4.31 -13.72
C GLU A 125 7.33 4.03 -13.36
N PHE A 126 7.68 4.04 -12.07
CA PHE A 126 9.03 3.66 -11.64
C PHE A 126 9.37 2.22 -12.00
N LEU A 127 8.41 1.30 -11.84
CA LEU A 127 8.59 -0.10 -12.21
C LEU A 127 8.84 -0.26 -13.72
N ARG A 128 8.04 0.42 -14.55
CA ARG A 128 8.21 0.44 -16.01
C ARG A 128 9.58 0.99 -16.42
N GLN A 129 10.04 2.06 -15.79
CA GLN A 129 11.35 2.64 -16.07
C GLN A 129 12.48 1.68 -15.70
N LYS A 130 12.41 1.03 -14.53
CA LYS A 130 13.40 0.04 -14.09
C LYS A 130 13.50 -1.15 -15.05
N GLN A 131 12.37 -1.67 -15.51
CA GLN A 131 12.34 -2.77 -16.47
C GLN A 131 12.99 -2.38 -17.81
N LYS A 132 12.74 -1.16 -18.31
CA LYS A 132 13.39 -0.65 -19.54
C LYS A 132 14.91 -0.49 -19.37
N SER A 133 15.36 0.04 -18.23
CA SER A 133 16.79 0.22 -17.95
C SER A 133 17.55 -1.09 -17.76
N SER A 134 16.86 -2.19 -17.43
CA SER A 134 17.47 -3.52 -17.23
C SER A 134 17.60 -4.34 -18.52
N MET A 135 16.99 -3.85 -19.61
CA MET A 135 16.94 -4.51 -20.92
C MET A 135 17.91 -3.89 -21.94
N ASN A 136 18.63 -2.85 -21.56
CA ASN A 136 19.69 -2.17 -22.32
C ASN A 136 21.06 -2.41 -21.66
#